data_AF-A0A497BL47-F1
#
_entry.id   AF-A0A497BL47-F1
#
_cell.length_a   1.000
_cell.length_b   1.000
_cell.length_c   1.000
_cell.angle_alpha   90.00
_cell.angle_beta   90.00
_cell.angle_gamma   90.00
#
_symmetry.space_group_name_H-M   'P 1'
#
loop_
_entity.id
_entity.type
_entity.pdbx_description
1 polymer ?
#
loop_
_entity_poly.entity_id
_entity_poly.type
_entity_poly.pdbx_seq_one_letter_code
_entity_poly.pdbx_strand_id
1 'polypeptide(L)'
;MNDRQNVRVLIVEDDYLVSEVARGLLEEGGYAVVGEAANGLEAIEMTQSLRPDVVLMDIKMPDMGGIEAARLICERCPTPVVVLTAYETEELVNKASEAGVGAYLVKPPRLREMERAITIAIARFDDMMKLRHYADQLEQRVQERTAELEAQYARLEAVIGSVSDGLVVTDERGDVVQANPVAQAWLSQTLLPEDAARLRKVVQGLARQACAKVAGGRPEIVLELTGLDLELKAVPVAGEGMEETAAVVGIHDVSHLKALDRMKTRFATNISHELRTPIATIKLYVYLMQRQPEKWKQYLDTLAREADHQALLVEDILQISHIDGGRLEMNPIPTALDELTKEVVANYRELAQERGLTLERHAAESGPVALVDPDGMTQVLNNLVKNAVQYMSQGGKALVSTGEEEADGRAWATVTVTDTGIGIPEQDLPHIFERFFRGEGERQIQVSGTGLGLAIVKEIVELHGGRVTVESQVGVGTTFVVWLPLAEEAS
;
A
#
# COMPACT_ATOMS: atom_id res chain seq x y z
N MET A 1 54.89 -10.69 51.25
CA MET A 1 55.52 -9.46 51.77
C MET A 1 55.00 -8.29 50.94
N ASN A 2 54.49 -7.27 51.64
CA ASN A 2 54.30 -5.88 51.22
C ASN A 2 53.20 -5.47 50.22
N ASP A 3 51.98 -6.02 50.30
CA ASP A 3 50.81 -5.31 49.72
C ASP A 3 50.27 -4.20 50.66
N ARG A 4 50.58 -4.31 51.96
CA ARG A 4 50.14 -3.35 52.99
C ARG A 4 50.88 -2.01 52.92
N GLN A 5 52.14 -2.01 52.47
CA GLN A 5 53.00 -0.83 52.32
C GLN A 5 52.51 0.20 51.31
N ASN A 6 51.50 -0.14 50.50
CA ASN A 6 50.94 0.75 49.49
C ASN A 6 49.55 1.30 49.84
N VAL A 7 48.94 0.86 50.95
CA VAL A 7 47.61 1.32 51.34
C VAL A 7 47.73 2.69 52.01
N ARG A 8 47.15 3.70 51.37
CA ARG A 8 47.18 5.10 51.75
C ARG A 8 46.01 5.43 52.68
N VAL A 9 46.31 5.83 53.91
CA VAL A 9 45.30 6.09 54.93
C VAL A 9 45.24 7.58 55.24
N LEU A 10 44.04 8.16 55.22
CA LEU A 10 43.77 9.49 55.77
C LEU A 10 43.21 9.32 57.17
N ILE A 11 43.84 9.93 58.17
CA ILE A 11 43.35 9.94 59.55
C ILE A 11 42.53 11.22 59.75
N VAL A 12 41.37 11.10 60.38
CA VAL A 12 40.51 12.24 60.72
C VAL A 12 40.19 12.18 62.20
N GLU A 13 40.84 13.04 62.96
CA GLU A 13 40.81 13.07 64.43
C GLU A 13 41.14 14.48 64.91
N ASP A 14 40.30 15.05 65.79
CA ASP A 14 40.49 16.40 66.32
C ASP A 14 41.47 16.46 67.52
N ASP A 15 41.66 15.34 68.21
CA ASP A 15 42.68 15.20 69.26
C ASP A 15 44.04 14.76 68.67
N TYR A 16 45.01 15.68 68.71
CA TYR A 16 46.39 15.45 68.23
C TYR A 16 47.05 14.21 68.84
N LEU A 17 46.85 13.94 70.14
CA LEU A 17 47.47 12.78 70.79
C LEU A 17 46.86 11.47 70.30
N VAL A 18 45.55 11.46 70.05
CA VAL A 18 44.85 10.28 69.52
C VAL A 18 45.25 10.04 68.06
N SER A 19 45.37 11.11 67.26
CA SER A 19 45.84 11.05 65.87
C SER A 19 47.26 10.48 65.78
N GLU A 20 48.18 10.97 66.61
CA GLU A 20 49.59 10.53 66.63
C GLU A 20 49.71 9.05 67.04
N VAL A 21 48.89 8.58 67.99
CA VAL A 21 48.84 7.17 68.36
C VAL A 21 48.29 6.31 67.22
N ALA A 22 47.23 6.74 66.54
CA ALA A 22 46.68 6.05 65.39
C ALA A 22 47.69 5.99 64.22
N ARG A 23 48.41 7.09 63.96
CA ARG A 23 49.52 7.15 62.99
C ARG A 23 50.60 6.14 63.33
N GLY A 24 51.10 6.13 64.57
CA GLY A 24 52.14 5.21 64.99
C GLY A 24 51.75 3.74 64.81
N LEU A 25 50.50 3.38 65.12
CA LEU A 25 49.97 2.04 64.89
C LEU A 25 49.85 1.71 63.39
N LEU A 26 49.41 2.66 62.57
CA LEU A 26 49.28 2.47 61.11
C LEU A 26 50.66 2.28 60.47
N GLU A 27 51.64 3.10 60.83
CA GLU A 27 53.01 3.02 60.32
C GLU A 27 53.72 1.73 60.80
N GLU A 28 53.50 1.29 62.05
CA GLU A 28 53.97 -0.01 62.54
C GLU A 28 53.33 -1.19 61.78
N GLY A 29 52.03 -1.07 61.43
CA GLY A 29 51.31 -2.00 60.58
C GLY A 29 51.72 -1.98 59.10
N GLY A 30 52.59 -1.03 58.73
CA GLY A 30 53.09 -0.84 57.38
C GLY A 30 52.10 -0.15 56.44
N TYR A 31 51.16 0.66 56.94
CA TYR A 31 50.29 1.53 56.13
C TYR A 31 50.93 2.90 55.92
N ALA A 32 50.62 3.56 54.80
CA ALA A 32 51.14 4.90 54.49
C ALA A 32 50.11 5.97 54.90
N VAL A 33 50.40 6.74 55.95
CA VAL A 33 49.51 7.85 56.36
C VAL A 33 49.77 9.06 55.47
N VAL A 34 48.80 9.44 54.65
CA VAL A 34 48.96 10.47 53.60
C VAL A 34 48.51 11.87 54.01
N GLY A 35 47.78 11.97 55.12
CA GLY A 35 47.29 13.22 55.66
C GLY A 35 46.60 13.00 57.01
N GLU A 36 46.40 14.10 57.71
CA GLU A 36 45.60 14.18 58.94
C GLU A 36 44.64 15.36 58.80
N ALA A 37 43.37 15.16 59.14
CA ALA A 37 42.35 16.20 59.16
C ALA A 37 41.75 16.31 60.57
N ALA A 38 41.45 17.53 61.01
CA ALA A 38 40.94 17.79 62.36
C ALA A 38 39.41 17.94 62.41
N ASN A 39 38.72 17.94 61.27
CA ASN A 39 37.27 18.02 61.18
C ASN A 39 36.73 17.37 59.88
N GLY A 40 35.40 17.19 59.81
CA GLY A 40 34.74 16.54 58.68
C GLY A 40 34.83 17.29 57.34
N LEU A 41 34.94 18.62 57.34
CA LEU A 41 35.07 19.42 56.10
C LEU A 41 36.45 19.23 55.48
N GLU A 42 37.50 19.37 56.30
CA GLU A 42 38.89 19.12 55.90
C GLU A 42 39.07 17.69 55.40
N ALA A 43 38.41 16.71 56.06
CA ALA A 43 38.43 15.33 55.61
C ALA A 43 37.88 15.13 54.18
N ILE A 44 36.79 15.81 53.81
CA ILE A 44 36.21 15.72 52.46
C ILE A 44 37.18 16.31 51.43
N GLU A 45 37.73 17.50 51.70
CA GLU A 45 38.68 18.18 50.81
C GLU A 45 39.98 17.38 50.62
N MET A 46 40.51 16.84 51.73
CA MET A 46 41.70 15.98 51.71
C MET A 46 41.43 14.65 51.02
N THR A 47 40.25 14.05 51.18
CA THR A 47 39.89 12.81 50.48
C THR A 47 39.86 13.03 48.96
N GLN A 48 39.32 14.15 48.50
CA GLN A 48 39.26 14.49 47.06
C GLN A 48 40.65 14.75 46.47
N SER A 49 41.50 15.48 47.19
CA SER A 49 42.83 15.90 46.72
C SER A 49 43.87 14.80 46.84
N LEU A 50 43.94 14.12 47.99
CA LEU A 50 44.95 13.12 48.28
C LEU A 50 44.57 11.73 47.76
N ARG A 51 43.27 11.45 47.55
CA ARG A 51 42.74 10.14 47.13
C ARG A 51 43.33 8.98 47.96
N PRO A 52 43.07 8.94 49.27
CA PRO A 52 43.48 7.82 50.11
C PRO A 52 42.73 6.54 49.68
N ASP A 53 43.31 5.38 49.98
CA ASP A 53 42.66 4.08 49.77
C ASP A 53 41.63 3.79 50.87
N VAL A 54 41.75 4.42 52.04
CA VAL A 54 40.79 4.33 53.16
C VAL A 54 40.87 5.57 54.06
N VAL A 55 39.73 5.98 54.62
CA VAL A 55 39.64 7.08 55.59
C VAL A 55 39.31 6.52 56.98
N LEU A 56 40.16 6.80 57.97
CA LEU A 56 39.93 6.49 59.37
C LEU A 56 39.28 7.71 60.03
N MET A 57 38.00 7.64 60.37
CA MET A 57 37.17 8.81 60.68
C MET A 57 36.64 8.76 62.11
N ASP A 58 36.98 9.74 62.96
CA ASP A 58 36.31 9.86 64.25
C ASP A 58 34.86 10.35 64.12
N ILE A 59 33.96 9.86 64.98
CA ILE A 59 32.55 10.26 64.99
C ILE A 59 32.37 11.68 65.54
N LYS A 60 33.08 12.02 66.62
CA LYS A 60 32.83 13.25 67.40
C LYS A 60 33.93 14.27 67.19
N MET A 61 33.72 15.18 66.24
CA MET A 61 34.66 16.25 65.92
C MET A 61 33.93 17.61 65.89
N PRO A 62 34.65 18.73 66.06
CA PRO A 62 34.10 20.07 65.91
C PRO A 62 33.60 20.33 64.47
N ASP A 63 32.67 21.29 64.36
CA ASP A 63 32.03 21.76 63.13
C ASP A 63 31.17 20.72 62.39
N MET A 64 31.79 19.73 61.72
CA MET A 64 31.11 18.65 60.99
C MET A 64 31.51 17.30 61.57
N GLY A 65 30.52 16.54 62.05
CA GLY A 65 30.73 15.22 62.63
C GLY A 65 31.09 14.13 61.61
N GLY A 66 31.73 13.06 62.08
CA GLY A 66 32.28 12.01 61.22
C GLY A 66 31.28 11.20 60.40
N ILE A 67 30.06 11.00 60.91
CA ILE A 67 29.01 10.26 60.16
C ILE A 67 28.51 11.08 58.96
N GLU A 68 28.34 12.39 59.15
CA GLU A 68 27.94 13.30 58.07
C GLU A 68 29.05 13.42 57.02
N ALA A 69 30.31 13.55 57.46
CA ALA A 69 31.47 13.55 56.59
C ALA A 69 31.61 12.23 55.81
N ALA A 70 31.42 11.08 56.46
CA ALA A 70 31.47 9.77 55.82
C ALA A 70 30.42 9.62 54.71
N ARG A 71 29.17 10.06 54.97
CA ARG A 71 28.12 10.05 53.93
C ARG A 71 28.52 10.89 52.72
N LEU A 72 29.03 12.10 52.95
CA LEU A 72 29.45 13.00 51.87
C LEU A 72 30.66 12.46 51.10
N ILE A 73 31.59 11.78 51.78
CA ILE A 73 32.70 11.08 51.13
C ILE A 73 32.17 9.95 50.25
N CYS A 74 31.28 9.09 50.76
CA CYS A 74 30.67 8.01 49.98
C CYS A 74 29.91 8.52 48.74
N GLU A 75 29.22 9.67 48.84
CA GLU A 75 28.45 10.25 47.74
C GLU A 75 29.32 10.98 46.70
N ARG A 76 30.28 11.81 47.14
CA ARG A 76 31.02 12.73 46.25
C ARG A 76 32.36 12.18 45.77
N CYS A 77 33.02 11.37 46.60
CA CYS A 77 34.35 10.83 46.33
C CYS A 77 34.44 9.42 46.94
N PRO A 78 33.81 8.42 46.29
CA PRO A 78 33.60 7.08 46.84
C PRO A 78 34.92 6.48 47.30
N THR A 79 35.13 6.48 48.62
CA THR A 79 36.34 6.00 49.29
C THR A 79 35.88 5.25 50.53
N PRO A 80 36.43 4.06 50.85
CA PRO A 80 35.99 3.34 52.03
C PRO A 80 36.33 4.12 53.31
N VAL A 81 35.35 4.22 54.20
CA VAL A 81 35.49 4.88 55.50
C VAL A 81 35.41 3.84 56.61
N VAL A 82 36.35 3.91 57.56
CA VAL A 82 36.36 3.14 58.80
C VAL A 82 36.13 4.12 59.94
N VAL A 83 35.05 3.94 60.68
CA VAL A 83 34.67 4.89 61.73
C VAL A 83 35.27 4.50 63.09
N LEU A 84 35.91 5.46 63.77
CA LEU A 84 36.39 5.35 65.15
C LEU A 84 35.33 5.84 66.13
N THR A 85 35.03 5.06 67.17
CA THR A 85 34.04 5.44 68.20
C THR A 85 34.55 5.18 69.61
N ALA A 86 34.14 6.00 70.57
CA ALA A 86 34.43 5.76 71.99
C ALA A 86 33.59 4.63 72.60
N TYR A 87 32.41 4.33 72.06
CA TYR A 87 31.50 3.29 72.54
C TYR A 87 30.67 2.70 71.38
N GLU A 88 30.38 1.40 71.43
CA GLU A 88 29.38 0.77 70.55
C GLU A 88 27.98 0.94 71.14
N THR A 89 27.11 1.68 70.47
CA THR A 89 25.67 1.69 70.72
C THR A 89 24.92 1.34 69.44
N GLU A 90 23.78 0.65 69.54
CA GLU A 90 22.97 0.26 68.36
C GLU A 90 22.59 1.47 67.49
N GLU A 91 22.37 2.64 68.08
CA GLU A 91 22.03 3.86 67.35
C GLU A 91 23.18 4.37 66.46
N LEU A 92 24.43 4.30 66.95
CA LEU A 92 25.61 4.70 66.19
C LEU A 92 25.89 3.73 65.05
N VAL A 93 25.69 2.42 65.29
CA VAL A 93 25.84 1.38 64.25
C VAL A 93 24.81 1.56 63.14
N ASN A 94 23.54 1.83 63.48
CA ASN A 94 22.49 2.06 62.49
C ASN A 94 22.77 3.32 61.65
N LYS A 95 23.13 4.44 62.28
CA LYS A 95 23.46 5.70 61.57
C LYS A 95 24.69 5.55 60.66
N ALA A 96 25.71 4.82 61.09
CA ALA A 96 26.89 4.55 60.28
C ALA A 96 26.57 3.61 59.09
N SER A 97 25.73 2.59 59.31
CA SER A 97 25.27 1.70 58.24
C SER A 97 24.41 2.42 57.19
N GLU A 98 23.53 3.34 57.61
CA GLU A 98 22.75 4.21 56.72
C GLU A 98 23.66 5.15 55.90
N ALA A 99 24.79 5.58 56.47
CA ALA A 99 25.80 6.39 55.79
C ALA A 99 26.73 5.57 54.85
N GLY A 100 26.48 4.27 54.69
CA GLY A 100 27.28 3.38 53.83
C GLY A 100 28.62 2.94 54.44
N VAL A 101 28.84 3.20 55.73
CA VAL A 101 30.07 2.82 56.44
C VAL A 101 29.97 1.35 56.86
N GLY A 102 30.89 0.53 56.36
CA GLY A 102 30.86 -0.92 56.56
C GLY A 102 31.74 -1.47 57.68
N ALA A 103 32.59 -0.64 58.30
CA ALA A 103 33.54 -1.06 59.32
C ALA A 103 33.70 0.00 60.42
N TYR A 104 33.83 -0.45 61.66
CA TYR A 104 33.97 0.40 62.85
C TYR A 104 35.07 -0.13 63.78
N LEU A 105 35.64 0.77 64.58
CA LEU A 105 36.67 0.48 65.57
C LEU A 105 36.39 1.24 66.87
N VAL A 106 36.62 0.59 68.01
CA VAL A 106 36.49 1.22 69.34
C VAL A 106 37.83 1.82 69.77
N LYS A 107 37.80 3.05 70.30
CA LYS A 107 38.98 3.75 70.83
C LYS A 107 39.37 3.26 72.24
N PRO A 108 40.67 3.09 72.56
CA PRO A 108 41.82 3.16 71.66
C PRO A 108 41.96 1.87 70.83
N PRO A 109 42.12 1.95 69.50
CA PRO A 109 42.17 0.77 68.65
C PRO A 109 43.48 0.01 68.83
N ARG A 110 43.44 -1.32 68.69
CA ARG A 110 44.64 -2.16 68.60
C ARG A 110 45.03 -2.41 67.16
N LEU A 111 46.33 -2.60 66.89
CA LEU A 111 46.85 -2.87 65.54
C LEU A 111 46.06 -3.95 64.78
N ARG A 112 45.82 -5.12 65.39
CA ARG A 112 45.08 -6.24 64.76
C ARG A 112 43.60 -5.96 64.47
N GLU A 113 42.99 -5.03 65.20
CA GLU A 113 41.60 -4.64 65.00
C GLU A 113 41.53 -3.65 63.83
N MET A 114 42.43 -2.67 63.83
CA MET A 114 42.57 -1.70 62.74
C MET A 114 42.89 -2.34 61.39
N GLU A 115 43.83 -3.29 61.35
CA GLU A 115 44.14 -4.06 60.14
C GLU A 115 42.91 -4.77 59.56
N ARG A 116 42.11 -5.39 60.43
CA ARG A 116 40.90 -6.11 60.03
C ARG A 116 39.83 -5.17 59.50
N ALA A 117 39.59 -4.05 60.19
CA ALA A 117 38.59 -3.07 59.77
C ALA A 117 38.94 -2.44 58.42
N ILE A 118 40.20 -2.06 58.20
CA ILE A 118 40.68 -1.52 56.92
C ILE A 118 40.51 -2.54 55.80
N THR A 119 40.92 -3.79 56.03
CA THR A 119 40.82 -4.86 55.02
C THR A 119 39.37 -5.12 54.62
N ILE A 120 38.44 -5.19 55.59
CA ILE A 120 37.02 -5.40 55.34
C ILE A 120 36.41 -4.21 54.59
N ALA A 121 36.77 -2.98 54.97
CA ALA A 121 36.25 -1.77 54.35
C ALA A 121 36.64 -1.66 52.87
N ILE A 122 37.91 -1.91 52.54
CA ILE A 122 38.40 -1.89 51.16
C ILE A 122 37.74 -3.00 50.33
N ALA A 123 37.71 -4.25 50.82
CA ALA A 123 37.12 -5.37 50.09
C ALA A 123 35.63 -5.17 49.80
N ARG A 124 34.86 -4.67 50.77
CA ARG A 124 33.43 -4.38 50.59
C ARG A 124 33.19 -3.25 49.59
N PHE A 125 34.06 -2.25 49.59
CA PHE A 125 33.99 -1.15 48.63
C PHE A 125 34.26 -1.63 47.20
N ASP A 126 35.28 -2.47 47.00
CA ASP A 126 35.57 -3.07 45.68
C ASP A 126 34.39 -3.87 45.14
N ASP A 127 33.75 -4.69 45.98
CA ASP A 127 32.59 -5.48 45.57
C ASP A 127 31.37 -4.60 45.25
N MET A 128 31.16 -3.53 46.03
CA MET A 128 30.10 -2.55 45.75
C MET A 128 30.35 -1.82 44.42
N MET A 129 31.60 -1.44 44.13
CA MET A 129 31.95 -0.79 42.88
C MET A 129 31.79 -1.73 41.67
N LYS A 130 32.16 -3.01 41.81
CA LYS A 130 31.88 -4.03 40.78
C LYS A 130 30.38 -4.20 40.55
N LEU A 131 29.59 -4.27 41.62
CA LEU A 131 28.14 -4.44 41.53
C LEU A 131 27.49 -3.24 40.82
N ARG A 132 27.91 -2.02 41.17
CA ARG A 132 27.46 -0.80 40.50
C ARG A 132 27.81 -0.82 39.01
N HIS A 133 29.04 -1.20 38.67
CA HIS A 133 29.45 -1.33 37.27
C HIS A 133 28.62 -2.37 36.50
N TYR A 134 28.31 -3.52 37.12
CA TYR A 134 27.44 -4.53 36.51
C TYR A 134 26.00 -4.03 36.34
N ALA A 135 25.47 -3.30 37.32
CA ALA A 135 24.14 -2.69 37.23
C ALA A 135 24.07 -1.71 36.05
N ASP A 136 25.05 -0.80 35.93
CA ASP A 136 25.13 0.16 34.82
C ASP A 136 25.22 -0.56 33.47
N GLN A 137 26.02 -1.63 33.36
CA GLN A 137 26.12 -2.43 32.14
C GLN A 137 24.80 -3.15 31.78
N LEU A 138 24.09 -3.67 32.78
CA LEU A 138 22.81 -4.34 32.58
C LEU A 138 21.75 -3.34 32.13
N GLU A 139 21.69 -2.16 32.74
CA GLU A 139 20.78 -1.09 32.33
C GLU A 139 21.04 -0.68 30.88
N GLN A 140 22.32 -0.49 30.51
CA GLN A 140 22.68 -0.18 29.13
C GLN A 140 22.23 -1.29 28.16
N ARG A 141 22.46 -2.57 28.50
CA ARG A 141 22.05 -3.70 27.64
C ARG A 141 20.53 -3.80 27.51
N VAL A 142 19.78 -3.54 28.59
CA VAL A 142 18.32 -3.50 28.54
C VAL A 142 17.87 -2.38 27.61
N GLN A 143 18.44 -1.18 27.74
CA GLN A 143 18.09 -0.05 26.88
C GLN A 143 18.39 -0.32 25.41
N GLU A 144 19.56 -0.89 25.10
CA GLU A 144 19.95 -1.28 23.74
C GLU A 144 18.99 -2.33 23.15
N ARG A 145 18.64 -3.37 23.92
CA ARG A 145 17.73 -4.43 23.46
C ARG A 145 16.30 -3.94 23.30
N THR A 146 15.82 -3.07 24.17
CA THR A 146 14.49 -2.45 24.04
C THR A 146 14.41 -1.61 22.77
N ALA A 147 15.40 -0.76 22.51
CA ALA A 147 15.44 0.05 21.28
C ALA A 147 15.53 -0.82 20.01
N GLU A 148 16.31 -1.91 20.04
CA GLU A 148 16.39 -2.86 18.93
C GLU A 148 15.04 -3.53 18.64
N LEU A 149 14.35 -3.98 19.69
CA LEU A 149 13.02 -4.59 19.56
C LEU A 149 11.99 -3.60 19.01
N GLU A 150 11.94 -2.38 19.55
CA GLU A 150 11.04 -1.32 19.05
C GLU A 150 11.27 -1.02 17.57
N ALA A 151 12.55 -0.94 17.14
CA ALA A 151 12.89 -0.75 15.73
C ALA A 151 12.47 -1.93 14.84
N GLN A 152 12.59 -3.17 15.33
CA GLN A 152 12.12 -4.35 14.62
C GLN A 152 10.59 -4.38 14.49
N TYR A 153 9.86 -4.07 15.56
CA TYR A 153 8.39 -3.97 15.54
C TYR A 153 7.91 -2.89 14.57
N ALA A 154 8.48 -1.69 14.64
CA ALA A 154 8.14 -0.59 13.73
C ALA A 154 8.37 -0.97 12.25
N ARG A 155 9.45 -1.73 11.97
CA ARG A 155 9.72 -2.22 10.61
C ARG A 155 8.66 -3.22 10.15
N LEU A 156 8.23 -4.15 11.01
CA LEU A 156 7.19 -5.12 10.68
C LEU A 156 5.84 -4.43 10.43
N GLU A 157 5.47 -3.45 11.26
CA GLU A 157 4.25 -2.66 11.06
C GLU A 157 4.29 -1.86 9.77
N ALA A 158 5.42 -1.24 9.42
CA ALA A 158 5.58 -0.53 8.16
C ALA A 158 5.44 -1.46 6.94
N VAL A 159 6.00 -2.67 6.99
CA VAL A 159 5.85 -3.67 5.92
C VAL A 159 4.39 -4.09 5.80
N ILE A 160 3.74 -4.47 6.89
CA ILE A 160 2.32 -4.90 6.89
C ILE A 160 1.38 -3.76 6.46
N GLY A 161 1.71 -2.51 6.81
CA GLY A 161 0.95 -1.32 6.40
C GLY A 161 1.11 -0.94 4.94
N SER A 162 2.21 -1.34 4.29
CA SER A 162 2.44 -1.09 2.85
C SER A 162 1.73 -2.07 1.92
N VAL A 163 1.24 -3.19 2.45
CA VAL A 163 0.51 -4.20 1.68
C VAL A 163 -0.85 -3.64 1.26
N SER A 164 -1.18 -3.74 -0.03
CA SER A 164 -2.46 -3.28 -0.59
C SER A 164 -3.66 -4.15 -0.17
N ASP A 165 -3.40 -5.34 0.36
CA ASP A 165 -4.40 -6.28 0.84
C ASP A 165 -4.79 -6.01 2.30
N GLY A 166 -6.01 -6.37 2.64
CA GLY A 166 -6.46 -6.45 4.01
C GLY A 166 -5.94 -7.73 4.66
N LEU A 167 -5.32 -7.61 5.83
CA LEU A 167 -4.94 -8.74 6.68
C LEU A 167 -5.69 -8.65 7.99
N VAL A 168 -6.37 -9.74 8.34
CA VAL A 168 -7.15 -9.87 9.58
C VAL A 168 -6.68 -11.09 10.35
N VAL A 169 -6.30 -10.90 11.60
CA VAL A 169 -5.95 -11.96 12.55
C VAL A 169 -7.15 -12.22 13.45
N THR A 170 -7.53 -13.48 13.62
CA THR A 170 -8.69 -13.88 14.42
C THR A 170 -8.35 -14.87 15.51
N ASP A 171 -9.17 -14.88 16.56
CA ASP A 171 -9.13 -15.89 17.62
C ASP A 171 -9.79 -17.23 17.20
N GLU A 172 -9.86 -18.19 18.12
CA GLU A 172 -10.50 -19.50 17.90
C GLU A 172 -12.00 -19.40 17.59
N ARG A 173 -12.65 -18.32 18.02
CA ARG A 173 -14.06 -18.03 17.74
C ARG A 173 -14.24 -17.30 16.41
N GLY A 174 -13.16 -16.95 15.72
CA GLY A 174 -13.17 -16.17 14.48
C GLY A 174 -13.41 -14.67 14.70
N ASP A 175 -13.32 -14.19 15.93
CA ASP A 175 -13.44 -12.77 16.25
C ASP A 175 -12.12 -12.06 15.94
N VAL A 176 -12.20 -10.83 15.45
CA VAL A 176 -11.03 -10.06 14.97
C VAL A 176 -10.20 -9.60 16.17
N VAL A 177 -8.95 -10.07 16.23
CA VAL A 177 -7.95 -9.68 17.24
C VAL A 177 -7.12 -8.52 16.71
N GLN A 178 -6.68 -8.61 15.46
CA GLN A 178 -5.86 -7.59 14.82
C GLN A 178 -6.27 -7.43 13.35
N ALA A 179 -6.14 -6.22 12.82
CA ALA A 179 -6.30 -5.94 11.41
C ALA A 179 -5.29 -4.89 10.98
N ASN A 180 -4.71 -5.05 9.78
CA ASN A 180 -3.85 -4.02 9.20
C ASN A 180 -4.69 -2.78 8.78
N PRO A 181 -4.05 -1.64 8.47
CA PRO A 181 -4.78 -0.41 8.13
C PRO A 181 -5.79 -0.56 6.99
N VAL A 182 -5.47 -1.34 5.95
CA VAL A 182 -6.38 -1.59 4.82
C VAL A 182 -7.62 -2.36 5.27
N ALA A 183 -7.45 -3.47 6.00
CA ALA A 183 -8.58 -4.22 6.53
C ALA A 183 -9.41 -3.40 7.53
N GLN A 184 -8.76 -2.59 8.38
CA GLN A 184 -9.47 -1.68 9.29
C GLN A 184 -10.32 -0.67 8.52
N ALA A 185 -9.81 -0.09 7.44
CA ALA A 185 -10.55 0.83 6.59
C ALA A 185 -11.79 0.15 6.00
N TRP A 186 -11.66 -1.03 5.40
CA TRP A 186 -12.82 -1.79 4.90
C TRP A 186 -13.82 -2.15 6.00
N LEU A 187 -13.35 -2.55 7.19
CA LEU A 187 -14.21 -2.97 8.29
C LEU A 187 -14.92 -1.81 9.01
N SER A 188 -14.47 -0.56 8.87
CA SER A 188 -14.96 0.56 9.70
C SER A 188 -15.29 1.86 8.97
N GLN A 189 -14.70 2.13 7.80
CA GLN A 189 -14.78 3.44 7.15
C GLN A 189 -15.23 3.37 5.68
N THR A 190 -14.63 2.48 4.90
CA THR A 190 -14.78 2.46 3.44
C THR A 190 -16.09 1.83 2.97
N LEU A 191 -16.54 0.76 3.65
CA LEU A 191 -17.76 0.05 3.29
C LEU A 191 -18.98 0.64 4.01
N LEU A 192 -20.15 0.51 3.37
CA LEU A 192 -21.42 0.75 4.04
C LEU A 192 -21.56 -0.15 5.28
N PRO A 193 -22.26 0.28 6.35
CA PRO A 193 -22.37 -0.51 7.58
C PRO A 193 -22.89 -1.93 7.40
N GLU A 194 -23.81 -2.13 6.44
CA GLU A 194 -24.35 -3.45 6.09
C GLU A 194 -23.29 -4.36 5.43
N ASP A 195 -22.52 -3.81 4.49
CA ASP A 195 -21.44 -4.51 3.78
C ASP A 195 -20.26 -4.82 4.72
N ALA A 196 -19.92 -3.89 5.62
CA ALA A 196 -18.92 -4.11 6.66
C ALA A 196 -19.35 -5.23 7.64
N ALA A 197 -20.63 -5.28 8.03
CA ALA A 197 -21.17 -6.35 8.86
C ALA A 197 -21.15 -7.70 8.13
N ARG A 198 -21.46 -7.71 6.83
CA ARG A 198 -21.40 -8.90 5.99
C ARG A 198 -19.96 -9.41 5.86
N LEU A 199 -18.99 -8.52 5.64
CA LEU A 199 -17.57 -8.84 5.60
C LEU A 199 -17.10 -9.48 6.91
N ARG A 200 -17.42 -8.88 8.07
CA ARG A 200 -17.08 -9.46 9.40
C ARG A 200 -17.64 -10.87 9.58
N LYS A 201 -18.90 -11.09 9.18
CA LYS A 201 -19.55 -12.40 9.29
C LYS A 201 -18.85 -13.45 8.42
N VAL A 202 -18.42 -13.07 7.22
CA VAL A 202 -17.68 -13.96 6.31
C VAL A 202 -16.29 -14.27 6.85
N VAL A 203 -15.55 -13.26 7.35
CA VAL A 203 -14.25 -13.43 8.01
C VAL A 203 -14.36 -14.43 9.17
N GLN A 204 -15.34 -14.25 10.05
CA GLN A 204 -15.56 -15.14 11.20
C GLN A 204 -15.89 -16.58 10.75
N GLY A 205 -16.71 -16.74 9.72
CA GLY A 205 -17.05 -18.06 9.16
C GLY A 205 -15.86 -18.78 8.54
N LEU A 206 -15.06 -18.06 7.73
CA LEU A 206 -13.85 -18.58 7.09
C LEU A 206 -12.77 -18.97 8.10
N ALA A 207 -12.53 -18.13 9.11
CA ALA A 207 -11.58 -18.41 10.18
C ALA A 207 -11.92 -19.71 10.91
N ARG A 208 -13.19 -19.89 11.30
CA ARG A 208 -13.66 -21.13 11.93
C ARG A 208 -13.48 -22.36 11.03
N GLN A 209 -13.77 -22.22 9.74
CA GLN A 209 -13.58 -23.32 8.78
C GLN A 209 -12.10 -23.70 8.62
N ALA A 210 -11.20 -22.71 8.58
CA ALA A 210 -9.76 -22.95 8.49
C ALA A 210 -9.23 -23.69 9.72
N CYS A 211 -9.72 -23.33 10.92
CA CYS A 211 -9.32 -23.99 12.17
C CYS A 211 -9.89 -25.41 12.32
N ALA A 212 -11.07 -25.70 11.76
CA ALA A 212 -11.77 -26.97 11.93
C ALA A 212 -11.12 -28.18 11.23
N LYS A 213 -9.96 -28.05 10.56
CA LYS A 213 -9.25 -29.11 9.81
C LYS A 213 -10.15 -29.89 8.84
N VAL A 214 -11.21 -29.28 8.32
CA VAL A 214 -12.08 -29.92 7.33
C VAL A 214 -11.35 -29.89 5.99
N ALA A 215 -10.70 -31.01 5.67
CA ALA A 215 -10.21 -31.40 4.36
C ALA A 215 -9.17 -30.48 3.68
N GLY A 216 -8.00 -30.24 4.30
CA GLY A 216 -6.73 -29.92 3.60
C GLY A 216 -6.67 -28.70 2.67
N GLY A 217 -7.78 -27.97 2.49
CA GLY A 217 -7.92 -26.81 1.64
C GLY A 217 -7.84 -25.52 2.46
N ARG A 218 -7.31 -24.47 1.84
CA ARG A 218 -7.43 -23.10 2.36
C ARG A 218 -8.83 -22.62 1.96
N PRO A 219 -9.76 -22.40 2.89
CA PRO A 219 -11.10 -21.96 2.52
C PRO A 219 -11.01 -20.57 1.89
N GLU A 220 -11.69 -20.43 0.75
CA GLU A 220 -11.68 -19.25 -0.10
C GLU A 220 -13.12 -18.90 -0.48
N ILE A 221 -13.43 -17.61 -0.46
CA ILE A 221 -14.72 -17.10 -0.92
C ILE A 221 -14.53 -15.75 -1.59
N VAL A 222 -15.35 -15.48 -2.62
CA VAL A 222 -15.46 -14.13 -3.18
C VAL A 222 -16.74 -13.50 -2.67
N LEU A 223 -16.61 -12.33 -2.05
CA LEU A 223 -17.69 -11.54 -1.50
C LEU A 223 -17.95 -10.34 -2.42
N GLU A 224 -19.11 -10.37 -3.09
CA GLU A 224 -19.58 -9.26 -3.92
C GLU A 224 -20.31 -8.23 -3.04
N LEU A 225 -19.76 -7.02 -2.98
CA LEU A 225 -20.25 -5.86 -2.22
C LEU A 225 -20.61 -4.71 -3.16
N THR A 226 -21.15 -3.64 -2.59
CA THR A 226 -21.54 -2.45 -3.37
C THR A 226 -20.28 -1.73 -3.88
N GLY A 227 -19.95 -1.92 -5.16
CA GLY A 227 -18.80 -1.28 -5.81
C GLY A 227 -17.43 -1.90 -5.50
N LEU A 228 -17.40 -3.03 -4.78
CA LEU A 228 -16.18 -3.75 -4.45
C LEU A 228 -16.41 -5.28 -4.52
N ASP A 229 -15.51 -6.02 -5.15
CA ASP A 229 -15.49 -7.48 -5.09
C ASP A 229 -14.23 -7.93 -4.34
N LEU A 230 -14.41 -8.57 -3.17
CA LEU A 230 -13.31 -8.98 -2.29
C LEU A 230 -13.12 -10.50 -2.32
N GLU A 231 -11.90 -10.96 -2.54
CA GLU A 231 -11.50 -12.37 -2.39
C GLU A 231 -10.89 -12.58 -1.01
N LEU A 232 -11.46 -13.49 -0.22
CA LEU A 232 -11.00 -13.80 1.13
C LEU A 232 -10.43 -15.20 1.19
N LYS A 233 -9.23 -15.32 1.78
CA LYS A 233 -8.51 -16.58 1.99
C LYS A 233 -8.10 -16.71 3.44
N ALA A 234 -8.51 -17.78 4.12
CA ALA A 234 -8.11 -18.01 5.50
C ALA A 234 -7.05 -19.12 5.61
N VAL A 235 -6.06 -18.88 6.47
CA VAL A 235 -4.97 -19.81 6.77
C VAL A 235 -4.89 -19.98 8.29
N PRO A 236 -4.95 -21.22 8.80
CA PRO A 236 -4.78 -21.44 10.23
C PRO A 236 -3.32 -21.18 10.61
N VAL A 237 -3.10 -20.58 11.77
CA VAL A 237 -1.75 -20.30 12.28
C VAL A 237 -1.60 -20.98 13.64
N ALA A 238 -0.48 -21.67 13.84
CA ALA A 238 -0.11 -22.28 15.11
C ALA A 238 1.38 -22.03 15.35
N GLY A 239 1.71 -21.45 16.51
CA GLY A 239 3.09 -21.11 16.89
C GLY A 239 3.21 -20.77 18.38
N GLU A 240 4.44 -20.81 18.90
CA GLU A 240 4.75 -20.37 20.27
C GLU A 240 4.45 -18.85 20.40
N GLY A 241 3.66 -18.46 21.41
CA GLY A 241 3.23 -17.08 21.62
C GLY A 241 1.96 -16.66 20.86
N MET A 242 1.32 -17.58 20.14
CA MET A 242 0.06 -17.35 19.40
C MET A 242 -1.15 -18.03 20.07
N GLU A 243 -1.16 -18.14 21.40
CA GLU A 243 -2.21 -18.85 22.16
C GLU A 243 -3.63 -18.28 21.93
N GLU A 244 -3.74 -17.00 21.58
CA GLU A 244 -5.02 -16.33 21.27
C GLU A 244 -5.28 -16.19 19.76
N THR A 245 -4.38 -16.65 18.90
CA THR A 245 -4.49 -16.52 17.43
C THR A 245 -4.77 -17.88 16.79
N ALA A 246 -5.86 -17.97 16.05
CA ALA A 246 -6.26 -19.23 15.41
C ALA A 246 -6.13 -19.18 13.88
N ALA A 247 -6.42 -18.04 13.25
CA ALA A 247 -6.35 -17.91 11.80
C ALA A 247 -5.97 -16.49 11.35
N VAL A 248 -5.38 -16.42 10.15
CA VAL A 248 -5.16 -15.19 9.41
C VAL A 248 -6.00 -15.24 8.14
N VAL A 249 -6.81 -14.20 7.92
CA VAL A 249 -7.64 -14.00 6.75
C VAL A 249 -7.04 -12.88 5.90
N GLY A 250 -6.55 -13.24 4.72
CA GLY A 250 -6.17 -12.29 3.68
C GLY A 250 -7.41 -11.89 2.88
N ILE A 251 -7.51 -10.60 2.56
CA ILE A 251 -8.62 -9.98 1.84
C ILE A 251 -8.01 -9.22 0.66
N HIS A 252 -8.27 -9.67 -0.54
CA HIS A 252 -7.74 -9.14 -1.80
C HIS A 252 -8.84 -8.41 -2.56
N ASP A 253 -8.57 -7.21 -3.08
CA ASP A 253 -9.50 -6.53 -3.98
C ASP A 253 -9.36 -7.12 -5.40
N VAL A 254 -10.41 -7.80 -5.86
CA VAL A 254 -10.46 -8.44 -7.18
C VAL A 254 -11.47 -7.77 -8.11
N SER A 255 -11.94 -6.56 -7.77
CA SER A 255 -12.97 -5.82 -8.51
C SER A 255 -12.64 -5.69 -9.99
N HIS A 256 -11.40 -5.33 -10.33
CA HIS A 256 -10.99 -5.18 -11.72
C HIS A 256 -11.01 -6.51 -12.50
N LEU A 257 -10.48 -7.58 -11.90
CA LEU A 257 -10.50 -8.92 -12.49
C LEU A 257 -11.93 -9.43 -12.70
N LYS A 258 -12.81 -9.22 -11.70
CA LYS A 258 -14.22 -9.59 -11.78
C LYS A 258 -14.98 -8.78 -12.82
N ALA A 259 -14.69 -7.49 -12.96
CA ALA A 259 -15.27 -6.66 -14.01
C ALA A 259 -14.92 -7.20 -15.40
N LEU A 260 -13.64 -7.54 -15.64
CA LEU A 260 -13.18 -8.15 -16.89
C LEU A 260 -13.86 -9.50 -17.16
N ASP A 261 -13.94 -10.38 -16.17
CA ASP A 261 -14.59 -11.69 -16.31
C ASP A 261 -16.10 -11.56 -16.61
N ARG A 262 -16.78 -10.61 -15.94
CA ARG A 262 -18.18 -10.27 -16.22
C ARG A 262 -18.35 -9.73 -17.65
N MET A 263 -17.46 -8.84 -18.11
CA MET A 263 -17.48 -8.33 -19.48
C MET A 263 -17.31 -9.46 -20.51
N LYS A 264 -16.35 -10.36 -20.29
CA LYS A 264 -16.11 -11.53 -21.14
C LYS A 264 -17.32 -12.47 -21.18
N THR A 265 -17.94 -12.72 -20.04
CA THR A 265 -19.15 -13.58 -19.94
C THR A 265 -20.34 -12.95 -20.64
N ARG A 266 -20.55 -11.63 -20.49
CA ARG A 266 -21.59 -10.89 -21.21
C ARG A 266 -21.34 -10.93 -22.72
N PHE A 267 -20.10 -10.71 -23.14
CA PHE A 267 -19.68 -10.79 -24.55
C PHE A 267 -20.02 -12.14 -25.18
N ALA A 268 -19.66 -13.25 -24.53
CA ALA A 268 -19.98 -14.60 -25.02
C ALA A 268 -21.50 -14.87 -25.11
N THR A 269 -22.26 -14.37 -24.14
CA THR A 269 -23.71 -14.50 -24.11
C THR A 269 -24.37 -13.70 -25.22
N ASN A 270 -23.93 -12.45 -25.42
CA ASN A 270 -24.42 -11.56 -26.47
C ASN A 270 -24.13 -12.11 -27.86
N ILE A 271 -22.90 -12.57 -28.13
CA ILE A 271 -22.56 -13.26 -29.39
C ILE A 271 -23.50 -14.42 -29.65
N SER A 272 -23.71 -15.27 -28.63
CA SER A 272 -24.57 -16.44 -28.77
C SER A 272 -26.01 -16.07 -29.11
N HIS A 273 -26.50 -14.94 -28.61
CA HIS A 273 -27.84 -14.43 -28.90
C HIS A 273 -27.93 -13.82 -30.30
N GLU A 274 -26.98 -12.95 -30.66
CA GLU A 274 -26.90 -12.28 -31.96
C GLU A 274 -26.66 -13.25 -33.11
N LEU A 275 -25.94 -14.36 -32.89
CA LEU A 275 -25.81 -15.41 -33.90
C LEU A 275 -27.06 -16.30 -34.02
N ARG A 276 -27.80 -16.51 -32.93
CA ARG A 276 -28.95 -17.43 -32.92
C ARG A 276 -30.19 -16.83 -33.59
N THR A 277 -30.43 -15.54 -33.41
CA THR A 277 -31.62 -14.86 -33.93
C THR A 277 -31.71 -14.93 -35.47
N PRO A 278 -30.66 -14.59 -36.24
CA PRO A 278 -30.61 -14.74 -37.70
C PRO A 278 -30.89 -16.17 -38.15
N ILE A 279 -30.26 -17.14 -37.49
CA ILE A 279 -30.41 -18.56 -37.81
C ILE A 279 -31.86 -19.02 -37.59
N ALA A 280 -32.51 -18.54 -36.52
CA ALA A 280 -33.92 -18.82 -36.26
C ALA A 280 -34.81 -18.23 -37.36
N THR A 281 -34.55 -17.00 -37.79
CA THR A 281 -35.23 -16.34 -38.91
C THR A 281 -35.04 -17.11 -40.22
N ILE A 282 -33.80 -17.49 -40.56
CA ILE A 282 -33.49 -18.30 -41.73
C ILE A 282 -34.27 -19.61 -41.71
N LYS A 283 -34.24 -20.34 -40.58
CA LYS A 283 -34.99 -21.59 -40.42
C LYS A 283 -36.50 -21.39 -40.58
N LEU A 284 -37.04 -20.29 -40.04
CA LEU A 284 -38.46 -19.95 -40.18
C LEU A 284 -38.83 -19.70 -41.64
N TYR A 285 -38.07 -18.89 -42.37
CA TYR A 285 -38.34 -18.59 -43.78
C TYR A 285 -38.15 -19.80 -44.69
N VAL A 286 -37.16 -20.65 -44.41
CA VAL A 286 -37.02 -21.95 -45.10
C VAL A 286 -38.25 -22.83 -44.84
N TYR A 287 -38.74 -22.90 -43.60
CA TYR A 287 -39.96 -23.64 -43.25
C TYR A 287 -41.21 -23.06 -43.96
N LEU A 288 -41.35 -21.74 -44.00
CA LEU A 288 -42.46 -21.07 -44.70
C LEU A 288 -42.40 -21.31 -46.21
N MET A 289 -41.21 -21.30 -46.81
CA MET A 289 -41.00 -21.58 -48.23
C MET A 289 -41.36 -23.02 -48.60
N GLN A 290 -41.14 -23.98 -47.70
CA GLN A 290 -41.59 -25.37 -47.88
C GLN A 290 -43.13 -25.50 -47.85
N ARG A 291 -43.84 -24.62 -47.12
CA ARG A 291 -45.31 -24.63 -47.01
C ARG A 291 -46.05 -23.76 -48.01
N GLN A 292 -45.42 -22.66 -48.44
CA GLN A 292 -45.98 -21.68 -49.39
C GLN A 292 -44.96 -21.42 -50.51
N PRO A 293 -44.73 -22.40 -51.41
CA PRO A 293 -43.72 -22.29 -52.46
C PRO A 293 -43.96 -21.10 -53.38
N GLU A 294 -45.22 -20.68 -53.55
CA GLU A 294 -45.61 -19.54 -54.38
C GLU A 294 -45.06 -18.19 -53.91
N LYS A 295 -44.67 -18.06 -52.63
CA LYS A 295 -44.12 -16.82 -52.04
C LYS A 295 -42.59 -16.81 -51.92
N TRP A 296 -41.89 -17.77 -52.51
CA TRP A 296 -40.45 -17.93 -52.37
C TRP A 296 -39.63 -16.67 -52.62
N LYS A 297 -40.00 -15.85 -53.62
CA LYS A 297 -39.31 -14.59 -53.92
C LYS A 297 -39.32 -13.61 -52.74
N GLN A 298 -40.43 -13.51 -52.02
CA GLN A 298 -40.57 -12.63 -50.84
C GLN A 298 -39.72 -13.13 -49.67
N TYR A 299 -39.50 -14.43 -49.59
CA TYR A 299 -38.69 -15.05 -48.54
C TYR A 299 -37.20 -15.01 -48.84
N LEU A 300 -36.80 -15.18 -50.11
CA LEU A 300 -35.40 -15.15 -50.54
C LEU A 300 -34.72 -13.83 -50.23
N ASP A 301 -35.37 -12.70 -50.48
CA ASP A 301 -34.79 -11.38 -50.19
C ASP A 301 -34.52 -11.19 -48.69
N THR A 302 -35.30 -11.85 -47.83
CA THR A 302 -35.06 -11.82 -46.38
C THR A 302 -33.96 -12.81 -45.98
N LEU A 303 -33.94 -14.00 -46.57
CA LEU A 303 -32.88 -14.99 -46.34
C LEU A 303 -31.50 -14.49 -46.76
N ALA A 304 -31.40 -13.83 -47.92
CA ALA A 304 -30.16 -13.25 -48.42
C ALA A 304 -29.64 -12.16 -47.47
N ARG A 305 -30.50 -11.20 -47.10
CA ARG A 305 -30.14 -10.15 -46.13
C ARG A 305 -29.70 -10.71 -44.78
N GLU A 306 -30.36 -11.75 -44.28
CA GLU A 306 -30.01 -12.37 -43.00
C GLU A 306 -28.68 -13.13 -43.06
N ALA A 307 -28.36 -13.74 -44.21
CA ALA A 307 -27.07 -14.38 -44.45
C ALA A 307 -25.93 -13.35 -44.55
N ASP A 308 -26.14 -12.26 -45.30
CA ASP A 308 -25.18 -11.14 -45.40
C ASP A 308 -24.94 -10.50 -44.03
N HIS A 309 -26.00 -10.34 -43.24
CA HIS A 309 -25.90 -9.84 -41.87
C HIS A 309 -25.07 -10.75 -40.97
N GLN A 310 -25.26 -12.08 -41.05
CA GLN A 310 -24.43 -13.04 -40.31
C GLN A 310 -22.96 -12.98 -40.73
N ALA A 311 -22.67 -12.86 -42.03
CA ALA A 311 -21.30 -12.77 -42.52
C ALA A 311 -20.58 -11.56 -41.93
N LEU A 312 -21.22 -10.38 -41.99
CA LEU A 312 -20.70 -9.15 -41.38
C LEU A 312 -20.47 -9.30 -39.88
N LEU A 313 -21.41 -9.92 -39.15
CA LEU A 313 -21.27 -10.13 -37.71
C LEU A 313 -20.08 -11.04 -37.37
N VAL A 314 -19.85 -12.10 -38.15
CA VAL A 314 -18.70 -12.99 -37.95
C VAL A 314 -17.38 -12.26 -38.21
N GLU A 315 -17.33 -11.44 -39.26
CA GLU A 315 -16.15 -10.63 -39.59
C GLU A 315 -15.83 -9.63 -38.47
N ASP A 316 -16.84 -8.88 -37.99
CA ASP A 316 -16.71 -7.95 -36.86
C ASP A 316 -16.21 -8.67 -35.58
N ILE A 317 -16.72 -9.87 -35.28
CA ILE A 317 -16.29 -10.67 -34.12
C ILE A 317 -14.83 -11.12 -34.25
N LEU A 318 -14.44 -11.62 -35.44
CA LEU A 318 -13.06 -12.04 -35.69
C LEU A 318 -12.10 -10.88 -35.51
N GLN A 319 -12.48 -9.70 -35.98
CA GLN A 319 -11.68 -8.51 -35.82
C GLN A 319 -11.49 -8.13 -34.35
N ILE A 320 -12.57 -8.07 -33.56
CA ILE A 320 -12.44 -7.81 -32.11
C ILE A 320 -11.55 -8.85 -31.42
N SER A 321 -11.66 -10.12 -31.81
CA SER A 321 -10.80 -11.19 -31.30
C SER A 321 -9.32 -10.98 -31.66
N HIS A 322 -9.03 -10.48 -32.88
CA HIS A 322 -7.67 -10.13 -33.29
C HIS A 322 -7.12 -8.95 -32.49
N ILE A 323 -7.95 -7.95 -32.20
CA ILE A 323 -7.57 -6.79 -31.39
C ILE A 323 -7.32 -7.18 -29.93
N ASP A 324 -8.27 -7.86 -29.28
CA ASP A 324 -8.14 -8.32 -27.88
C ASP A 324 -6.94 -9.25 -27.68
N GLY A 325 -6.60 -10.04 -28.70
CA GLY A 325 -5.45 -10.94 -28.69
C GLY A 325 -4.10 -10.26 -28.87
N GLY A 326 -4.06 -8.95 -29.11
CA GLY A 326 -2.85 -8.20 -29.48
C GLY A 326 -2.21 -8.71 -30.78
N ARG A 327 -3.00 -9.36 -31.64
CA ARG A 327 -2.55 -9.97 -32.90
C ARG A 327 -2.83 -9.10 -34.11
N LEU A 328 -3.40 -7.92 -33.92
CA LEU A 328 -3.53 -6.94 -34.98
C LEU A 328 -2.14 -6.35 -35.23
N GLU A 329 -1.43 -6.86 -36.24
CA GLU A 329 -0.18 -6.26 -36.70
C GLU A 329 -0.53 -4.93 -37.39
N MET A 330 -0.48 -3.84 -36.65
CA MET A 330 -0.69 -2.49 -37.20
C MET A 330 0.55 -2.11 -38.03
N ASN A 331 0.33 -1.64 -39.26
CA ASN A 331 1.39 -1.13 -40.10
C ASN A 331 1.23 0.38 -40.34
N PRO A 332 1.47 1.23 -39.31
CA PRO A 332 1.21 2.64 -39.41
C PRO A 332 2.22 3.31 -40.37
N ILE A 333 1.72 3.94 -41.42
CA ILE A 333 2.50 4.70 -42.39
C ILE A 333 1.96 6.12 -42.53
N PRO A 334 2.80 7.12 -42.87
CA PRO A 334 2.33 8.47 -43.15
C PRO A 334 1.31 8.45 -44.29
N THR A 335 0.06 8.76 -43.98
CA THR A 335 -1.06 8.65 -44.91
C THR A 335 -1.85 9.95 -44.97
N ALA A 336 -2.09 10.45 -46.18
CA ALA A 336 -2.91 11.63 -46.41
C ALA A 336 -4.39 11.29 -46.22
N LEU A 337 -5.01 11.85 -45.17
CA LEU A 337 -6.41 11.56 -44.83
C LEU A 337 -7.39 12.03 -45.92
N ASP A 338 -7.01 13.03 -46.71
CA ASP A 338 -7.81 13.55 -47.82
C ASP A 338 -8.05 12.52 -48.93
N GLU A 339 -7.05 11.69 -49.24
CA GLU A 339 -7.17 10.65 -50.27
C GLU A 339 -7.98 9.46 -49.76
N LEU A 340 -7.79 9.05 -48.50
CA LEU A 340 -8.60 8.01 -47.87
C LEU A 340 -10.09 8.41 -47.81
N THR A 341 -10.38 9.62 -47.32
CA THR A 341 -11.77 10.11 -47.24
C THR A 341 -12.42 10.25 -48.62
N LYS A 342 -11.65 10.63 -49.64
CA LYS A 342 -12.11 10.71 -51.03
C LYS A 342 -12.52 9.35 -51.58
N GLU A 343 -11.72 8.31 -51.35
CA GLU A 343 -12.04 6.94 -51.77
C GLU A 343 -13.31 6.42 -51.08
N VAL A 344 -13.37 6.53 -49.75
CA VAL A 344 -14.53 6.07 -48.97
C VAL A 344 -15.81 6.82 -49.36
N VAL A 345 -15.77 8.15 -49.45
CA VAL A 345 -16.94 8.95 -49.84
C VAL A 345 -17.41 8.61 -51.26
N ALA A 346 -16.51 8.29 -52.18
CA ALA A 346 -16.88 7.89 -53.53
C ALA A 346 -17.70 6.58 -53.52
N ASN A 347 -17.32 5.61 -52.68
CA ASN A 347 -18.02 4.32 -52.56
C ASN A 347 -19.45 4.45 -52.03
N TYR A 348 -19.70 5.41 -51.13
CA TYR A 348 -21.04 5.63 -50.55
C TYR A 348 -21.88 6.68 -51.29
N ARG A 349 -21.32 7.40 -52.26
CA ARG A 349 -22.03 8.47 -52.98
C ARG A 349 -23.20 7.95 -53.80
N GLU A 350 -23.01 6.83 -54.49
CA GLU A 350 -24.07 6.20 -55.30
C GLU A 350 -25.22 5.72 -54.41
N LEU A 351 -24.91 5.00 -53.34
CA LEU A 351 -25.89 4.53 -52.36
C LEU A 351 -26.65 5.69 -51.69
N ALA A 352 -25.97 6.80 -51.38
CA ALA A 352 -26.60 7.99 -50.84
C ALA A 352 -27.58 8.63 -51.84
N GLN A 353 -27.18 8.74 -53.11
CA GLN A 353 -28.03 9.29 -54.18
C GLN A 353 -29.28 8.43 -54.44
N GLU A 354 -29.14 7.10 -54.46
CA GLU A 354 -30.28 6.17 -54.59
C GLU A 354 -31.31 6.36 -53.47
N ARG A 355 -30.85 6.73 -52.27
CA ARG A 355 -31.70 7.02 -51.10
C ARG A 355 -32.19 8.48 -51.04
N GLY A 356 -31.83 9.32 -52.00
CA GLY A 356 -32.18 10.75 -52.00
C GLY A 356 -31.46 11.56 -50.93
N LEU A 357 -30.24 11.17 -50.58
CA LEU A 357 -29.37 11.83 -49.59
C LEU A 357 -28.26 12.63 -50.30
N THR A 358 -27.73 13.64 -49.62
CA THR A 358 -26.57 14.40 -50.10
C THR A 358 -25.34 14.02 -49.27
N LEU A 359 -24.29 13.53 -49.91
CA LEU A 359 -23.01 13.21 -49.27
C LEU A 359 -21.91 14.09 -49.86
N GLU A 360 -21.42 15.03 -49.05
CA GLU A 360 -20.41 16.03 -49.41
C GLU A 360 -19.07 15.74 -48.72
N ARG A 361 -17.98 16.19 -49.33
CA ARG A 361 -16.64 16.09 -48.77
C ARG A 361 -15.94 17.45 -48.84
N HIS A 362 -15.40 17.91 -47.72
CA HIS A 362 -14.55 19.10 -47.64
C HIS A 362 -13.14 18.71 -47.23
N ALA A 363 -12.17 18.88 -48.13
CA ALA A 363 -10.75 18.73 -47.80
C ALA A 363 -10.21 20.01 -47.17
N ALA A 364 -9.24 19.87 -46.26
CA ALA A 364 -8.43 20.98 -45.78
C ALA A 364 -7.58 21.57 -46.91
N GLU A 365 -7.18 22.85 -46.78
CA GLU A 365 -6.27 23.49 -47.76
C GLU A 365 -4.86 22.86 -47.75
N SER A 366 -4.42 22.39 -46.58
CA SER A 366 -3.27 21.51 -46.40
C SER A 366 -3.80 20.20 -45.84
N GLY A 367 -3.86 19.15 -46.67
CA GLY A 367 -4.43 17.87 -46.29
C GLY A 367 -3.60 17.21 -45.17
N PRO A 368 -4.18 16.94 -43.99
CA PRO A 368 -3.43 16.41 -42.86
C PRO A 368 -2.87 15.03 -43.19
N VAL A 369 -1.58 14.83 -42.88
CA VAL A 369 -0.90 13.54 -42.97
C VAL A 369 -0.79 12.97 -41.57
N ALA A 370 -1.44 11.83 -41.34
CA ALA A 370 -1.42 11.14 -40.05
C ALA A 370 -0.61 9.84 -40.15
N LEU A 371 0.02 9.43 -39.05
CA LEU A 371 0.72 8.15 -38.96
C LEU A 371 -0.31 7.04 -38.65
N VAL A 372 -0.87 6.43 -39.70
CA VAL A 372 -1.97 5.46 -39.57
C VAL A 372 -1.81 4.23 -40.45
N ASP A 373 -2.42 3.13 -40.06
CA ASP A 373 -2.65 1.96 -40.89
C ASP A 373 -3.79 2.28 -41.88
N PRO A 374 -3.53 2.32 -43.20
CA PRO A 374 -4.54 2.69 -44.19
C PRO A 374 -5.76 1.76 -44.18
N ASP A 375 -5.58 0.45 -43.95
CA ASP A 375 -6.67 -0.52 -43.98
C ASP A 375 -7.57 -0.32 -42.75
N GLY A 376 -6.94 -0.16 -41.57
CA GLY A 376 -7.65 0.14 -40.33
C GLY A 376 -8.39 1.48 -40.40
N MET A 377 -7.75 2.52 -40.94
CA MET A 377 -8.38 3.84 -41.06
C MET A 377 -9.52 3.83 -42.10
N THR A 378 -9.36 3.14 -43.22
CA THR A 378 -10.44 2.94 -44.21
C THR A 378 -11.65 2.30 -43.56
N GLN A 379 -11.44 1.35 -42.65
CA GLN A 379 -12.52 0.72 -41.92
C GLN A 379 -13.22 1.66 -40.93
N VAL A 380 -12.46 2.49 -40.21
CA VAL A 380 -13.02 3.54 -39.34
C VAL A 380 -13.95 4.44 -40.15
N LEU A 381 -13.48 4.92 -41.29
CA LEU A 381 -14.26 5.78 -42.19
C LEU A 381 -15.49 5.06 -42.75
N ASN A 382 -15.35 3.81 -43.20
CA ASN A 382 -16.48 3.02 -43.69
C ASN A 382 -17.56 2.87 -42.63
N ASN A 383 -17.20 2.59 -41.37
CA ASN A 383 -18.17 2.47 -40.27
C ASN A 383 -18.90 3.79 -40.00
N LEU A 384 -18.17 4.91 -39.93
CA LEU A 384 -18.77 6.22 -39.65
C LEU A 384 -19.65 6.71 -40.82
N VAL A 385 -19.17 6.63 -42.06
CA VAL A 385 -19.91 7.07 -43.25
C VAL A 385 -21.12 6.17 -43.51
N LYS A 386 -20.99 4.85 -43.33
CA LYS A 386 -22.12 3.92 -43.42
C LYS A 386 -23.18 4.28 -42.39
N ASN A 387 -22.80 4.54 -41.13
CA ASN A 387 -23.74 4.96 -40.09
C ASN A 387 -24.45 6.26 -40.48
N ALA A 388 -23.72 7.27 -40.93
CA ALA A 388 -24.30 8.53 -41.40
C ALA A 388 -25.37 8.29 -42.50
N VAL A 389 -25.04 7.51 -43.54
CA VAL A 389 -25.97 7.20 -44.64
C VAL A 389 -27.16 6.35 -44.19
N GLN A 390 -26.96 5.48 -43.19
CA GLN A 390 -27.95 4.50 -42.75
C GLN A 390 -29.00 5.11 -41.81
N TYR A 391 -28.64 6.11 -40.99
CA TYR A 391 -29.52 6.72 -40.00
C TYR A 391 -30.16 8.05 -40.42
N MET A 392 -29.95 8.45 -41.68
CA MET A 392 -30.60 9.63 -42.28
C MET A 392 -31.93 9.29 -42.96
N SER A 393 -32.87 10.24 -42.90
CA SER A 393 -34.11 10.23 -43.68
C SER A 393 -33.93 10.90 -45.05
N GLN A 394 -34.86 10.69 -45.99
CA GLN A 394 -34.78 11.32 -47.33
C GLN A 394 -34.56 12.84 -47.24
N GLY A 395 -33.65 13.36 -48.07
CA GLY A 395 -33.24 14.78 -48.04
C GLY A 395 -32.18 15.12 -46.98
N GLY A 396 -31.72 14.13 -46.20
CA GLY A 396 -30.62 14.31 -45.25
C GLY A 396 -29.29 14.64 -45.92
N LYS A 397 -28.41 15.32 -45.16
CA LYS A 397 -27.08 15.71 -45.60
C LYS A 397 -26.04 15.12 -44.66
N ALA A 398 -25.00 14.53 -45.24
CA ALA A 398 -23.79 14.16 -44.53
C ALA A 398 -22.59 14.88 -45.13
N LEU A 399 -21.71 15.35 -44.26
CA LEU A 399 -20.47 16.03 -44.59
C LEU A 399 -19.30 15.27 -43.97
N VAL A 400 -18.34 14.90 -44.79
CA VAL A 400 -17.04 14.38 -44.34
C VAL A 400 -15.99 15.47 -44.54
N SER A 401 -15.36 15.92 -43.48
CA SER A 401 -14.29 16.92 -43.56
C SER A 401 -13.01 16.47 -42.89
N THR A 402 -11.88 16.89 -43.45
CA THR A 402 -10.56 16.74 -42.85
C THR A 402 -10.04 18.08 -42.39
N GLY A 403 -9.21 18.08 -41.34
CA GLY A 403 -8.66 19.30 -40.77
C GLY A 403 -7.45 19.05 -39.88
N GLU A 404 -6.87 20.15 -39.41
CA GLU A 404 -5.87 20.14 -38.36
C GLU A 404 -6.38 21.01 -37.21
N GLU A 405 -6.34 20.48 -35.99
CA GLU A 405 -6.78 21.20 -34.80
C GLU A 405 -5.72 21.09 -33.70
N GLU A 406 -5.53 22.17 -32.95
CA GLU A 406 -4.61 22.20 -31.81
C GLU A 406 -5.41 21.93 -30.53
N ALA A 407 -5.08 20.83 -29.84
CA ALA A 407 -5.74 20.42 -28.60
C ALA A 407 -4.72 19.81 -27.65
N ASP A 408 -4.87 20.09 -26.35
CA ASP A 408 -3.96 19.60 -25.30
C ASP A 408 -2.47 19.97 -25.52
N GLY A 409 -2.22 21.12 -26.17
CA GLY A 409 -0.88 21.63 -26.47
C GLY A 409 -0.14 20.89 -27.58
N ARG A 410 -0.84 20.10 -28.41
CA ARG A 410 -0.29 19.48 -29.62
C ARG A 410 -1.24 19.64 -30.81
N ALA A 411 -0.67 19.63 -32.01
CA ALA A 411 -1.44 19.60 -33.26
C ALA A 411 -1.93 18.18 -33.58
N TRP A 412 -3.16 18.07 -34.03
CA TRP A 412 -3.82 16.81 -34.37
C TRP A 412 -4.40 16.86 -35.77
N ALA A 413 -4.33 15.74 -36.48
CA ALA A 413 -5.11 15.53 -37.68
C ALA A 413 -6.55 15.13 -37.29
N THR A 414 -7.55 15.78 -37.86
CA THR A 414 -8.96 15.50 -37.59
C THR A 414 -9.69 15.00 -38.82
N VAL A 415 -10.56 14.00 -38.62
CA VAL A 415 -11.59 13.63 -39.60
C VAL A 415 -12.95 13.75 -38.92
N THR A 416 -13.80 14.59 -39.48
CA THR A 416 -15.15 14.87 -38.97
C THR A 416 -16.18 14.28 -39.92
N VAL A 417 -17.12 13.50 -39.38
CA VAL A 417 -18.28 12.98 -40.10
C VAL A 417 -19.52 13.53 -39.41
N THR A 418 -20.20 14.46 -40.08
CA THR A 418 -21.45 15.08 -39.62
C THR A 418 -22.61 14.59 -40.46
N ASP A 419 -23.69 14.17 -39.84
CA ASP A 419 -24.95 13.80 -40.48
C ASP A 419 -26.13 14.57 -39.90
N THR A 420 -27.21 14.73 -40.67
CA THR A 420 -28.49 15.28 -40.21
C THR A 420 -29.53 14.18 -39.94
N GLY A 421 -29.10 13.07 -39.36
CA GLY A 421 -29.93 11.91 -39.07
C GLY A 421 -30.81 12.08 -37.84
N ILE A 422 -31.29 10.95 -37.31
CA ILE A 422 -32.17 10.91 -36.13
C ILE A 422 -31.52 11.47 -34.85
N GLY A 423 -30.19 11.54 -34.80
CA GLY A 423 -29.43 11.88 -33.61
C GLY A 423 -29.47 10.79 -32.54
N ILE A 424 -28.66 10.96 -31.50
CA ILE A 424 -28.47 10.01 -30.40
C ILE A 424 -29.00 10.67 -29.12
N PRO A 425 -29.86 9.99 -28.34
CA PRO A 425 -30.29 10.48 -27.04
C PRO A 425 -29.12 10.69 -26.07
N GLU A 426 -29.18 11.73 -25.24
CA GLU A 426 -28.11 12.07 -24.29
C GLU A 426 -27.79 10.91 -23.32
N GLN A 427 -28.81 10.14 -22.95
CA GLN A 427 -28.68 8.94 -22.11
C GLN A 427 -27.91 7.79 -22.77
N ASP A 428 -27.89 7.73 -24.11
CA ASP A 428 -27.25 6.64 -24.87
C ASP A 428 -25.80 6.99 -25.23
N LEU A 429 -25.44 8.29 -25.30
CA LEU A 429 -24.10 8.78 -25.66
C LEU A 429 -22.94 8.10 -24.90
N PRO A 430 -23.02 7.85 -23.58
CA PRO A 430 -21.93 7.19 -22.84
C PRO A 430 -21.70 5.73 -23.27
N HIS A 431 -22.71 5.09 -23.88
CA HIS A 431 -22.74 3.65 -24.12
C HIS A 431 -22.56 3.28 -25.60
N ILE A 432 -22.57 4.24 -26.54
CA ILE A 432 -22.54 3.93 -27.99
C ILE A 432 -21.27 3.20 -28.47
N PHE A 433 -20.17 3.32 -27.72
CA PHE A 433 -18.92 2.63 -28.00
C PHE A 433 -18.80 1.27 -27.28
N GLU A 434 -19.81 0.89 -26.47
CA GLU A 434 -19.86 -0.43 -25.86
C GLU A 434 -20.20 -1.52 -26.90
N ARG A 435 -19.58 -2.69 -26.75
CA ARG A 435 -19.78 -3.82 -27.66
C ARG A 435 -21.24 -4.31 -27.60
N PHE A 436 -21.86 -4.49 -28.76
CA PHE A 436 -23.26 -4.90 -28.94
C PHE A 436 -24.29 -3.89 -28.43
N PHE A 437 -23.88 -2.65 -28.15
CA PHE A 437 -24.84 -1.61 -27.80
C PHE A 437 -25.67 -1.18 -29.01
N ARG A 438 -26.98 -1.02 -28.81
CA ARG A 438 -27.94 -0.57 -29.81
C ARG A 438 -29.01 0.29 -29.13
N GLY A 439 -29.17 1.53 -29.57
CA GLY A 439 -30.10 2.51 -28.98
C GLY A 439 -31.58 2.12 -29.18
N GLU A 440 -32.47 2.66 -28.35
CA GLU A 440 -33.91 2.35 -28.42
C GLU A 440 -34.55 2.74 -29.77
N GLY A 441 -34.10 3.85 -30.37
CA GLY A 441 -34.53 4.29 -31.70
C GLY A 441 -34.12 3.34 -32.82
N GLU A 442 -32.95 2.67 -32.70
CA GLU A 442 -32.48 1.72 -33.70
C GLU A 442 -33.31 0.43 -33.71
N ARG A 443 -33.77 -0.01 -32.54
CA ARG A 443 -34.64 -1.20 -32.39
C ARG A 443 -35.99 -1.00 -33.06
N GLN A 444 -36.48 0.24 -33.12
CA GLN A 444 -37.76 0.58 -33.77
C GLN A 444 -37.65 0.68 -35.30
N ILE A 445 -36.50 1.10 -35.85
CA ILE A 445 -36.35 1.36 -37.29
C ILE A 445 -35.93 0.06 -38.05
N GLN A 446 -35.78 -1.09 -37.39
CA GLN A 446 -35.32 -2.35 -38.02
C GLN A 446 -34.05 -2.18 -38.87
N VAL A 447 -33.19 -1.25 -38.46
CA VAL A 447 -31.93 -0.97 -39.15
C VAL A 447 -30.97 -2.13 -38.87
N SER A 448 -30.40 -2.73 -39.91
CA SER A 448 -29.44 -3.84 -39.76
C SER A 448 -28.08 -3.29 -39.29
N GLY A 449 -27.73 -3.52 -38.02
CA GLY A 449 -26.46 -3.12 -37.43
C GLY A 449 -26.04 -4.14 -36.37
N THR A 450 -24.76 -4.50 -36.36
CA THR A 450 -24.18 -5.53 -35.47
C THR A 450 -23.98 -5.01 -34.03
N GLY A 451 -24.00 -3.69 -33.82
CA GLY A 451 -23.65 -3.05 -32.54
C GLY A 451 -22.15 -3.14 -32.22
N LEU A 452 -21.32 -3.57 -33.17
CA LEU A 452 -19.87 -3.69 -33.01
C LEU A 452 -19.09 -2.59 -33.74
N GLY A 453 -19.67 -1.98 -34.78
CA GLY A 453 -18.96 -1.01 -35.64
C GLY A 453 -18.35 0.17 -34.90
N LEU A 454 -19.07 0.82 -33.98
CA LEU A 454 -18.52 1.95 -33.21
C LEU A 454 -17.47 1.51 -32.19
N ALA A 455 -17.61 0.32 -31.58
CA ALA A 455 -16.59 -0.24 -30.71
C ALA A 455 -15.28 -0.50 -31.49
N ILE A 456 -15.38 -1.03 -32.71
CA ILE A 456 -14.24 -1.22 -33.62
C ILE A 456 -13.60 0.13 -33.99
N VAL A 457 -14.42 1.16 -34.28
CA VAL A 457 -13.92 2.52 -34.56
C VAL A 457 -13.07 3.04 -33.42
N LYS A 458 -13.58 2.97 -32.18
CA LYS A 458 -12.86 3.45 -30.99
C LYS A 458 -11.54 2.72 -30.81
N GLU A 459 -11.57 1.39 -30.88
CA GLU A 459 -10.40 0.55 -30.64
C GLU A 459 -9.30 0.78 -31.69
N ILE A 460 -9.65 0.84 -32.99
CA ILE A 460 -8.69 1.13 -34.05
C ILE A 460 -8.05 2.50 -33.83
N VAL A 461 -8.85 3.53 -33.52
CA VAL A 461 -8.32 4.89 -33.31
C VAL A 461 -7.42 4.96 -32.07
N GLU A 462 -7.77 4.27 -30.99
CA GLU A 462 -6.93 4.19 -29.78
C GLU A 462 -5.62 3.45 -30.05
N LEU A 463 -5.62 2.38 -30.86
CA LEU A 463 -4.40 1.70 -31.29
C LEU A 463 -3.46 2.59 -32.13
N HIS A 464 -4.01 3.61 -32.80
CA HIS A 464 -3.23 4.66 -33.49
C HIS A 464 -2.74 5.78 -32.55
N GLY A 465 -2.99 5.69 -31.24
CA GLY A 465 -2.70 6.77 -30.28
C GLY A 465 -3.63 7.97 -30.40
N GLY A 466 -4.78 7.77 -31.06
CA GLY A 466 -5.82 8.75 -31.32
C GLY A 466 -6.92 8.77 -30.26
N ARG A 467 -7.97 9.58 -30.50
CA ARG A 467 -9.24 9.53 -29.76
C ARG A 467 -10.42 9.80 -30.69
N VAL A 468 -11.61 9.36 -30.31
CA VAL A 468 -12.87 9.68 -31.02
C VAL A 468 -13.80 10.43 -30.09
N THR A 469 -14.37 11.54 -30.55
CA THR A 469 -15.39 12.31 -29.83
C THR A 469 -16.68 12.36 -30.64
N VAL A 470 -17.79 12.57 -29.95
CA VAL A 470 -19.13 12.58 -30.55
C VAL A 470 -19.97 13.68 -29.94
N GLU A 471 -20.67 14.42 -30.79
CA GLU A 471 -21.70 15.38 -30.42
C GLU A 471 -22.97 15.03 -31.18
N SER A 472 -24.09 14.89 -30.49
CA SER A 472 -25.35 14.52 -31.14
C SER A 472 -26.53 15.16 -30.46
N GLN A 473 -27.54 15.51 -31.26
CA GLN A 473 -28.82 16.01 -30.76
C GLN A 473 -29.96 15.35 -31.53
N VAL A 474 -30.93 14.81 -30.79
CA VAL A 474 -32.10 14.12 -31.35
C VAL A 474 -32.86 15.03 -32.31
N GLY A 475 -33.06 14.57 -33.54
CA GLY A 475 -33.75 15.29 -34.62
C GLY A 475 -32.91 16.35 -35.34
N VAL A 476 -31.67 16.59 -34.91
CA VAL A 476 -30.73 17.51 -35.57
C VAL A 476 -29.67 16.74 -36.34
N GLY A 477 -29.06 15.73 -35.71
CA GLY A 477 -27.99 14.95 -36.33
C GLY A 477 -26.88 14.55 -35.35
N THR A 478 -25.82 13.94 -35.89
CA THR A 478 -24.64 13.49 -35.14
C THR A 478 -23.37 13.96 -35.82
N THR A 479 -22.37 14.33 -35.03
CA THR A 479 -21.01 14.65 -35.48
C THR A 479 -20.02 13.78 -34.74
N PHE A 480 -19.29 12.94 -35.47
CA PHE A 480 -18.14 12.21 -34.97
C PHE A 480 -16.86 12.92 -35.39
N VAL A 481 -15.91 13.08 -34.47
CA VAL A 481 -14.59 13.62 -34.76
C VAL A 481 -13.54 12.61 -34.34
N VAL A 482 -12.73 12.18 -35.31
CA VAL A 482 -11.58 11.29 -35.11
C VAL A 482 -10.32 12.12 -35.05
N TRP A 483 -9.58 12.02 -33.96
CA TRP A 483 -8.35 12.76 -33.68
C TRP A 483 -7.16 11.81 -33.78
N LEU A 484 -6.19 12.13 -34.63
CA LEU A 484 -5.03 11.28 -34.92
C LEU A 484 -3.72 12.08 -34.78
N PRO A 485 -2.62 11.42 -34.35
CA PRO A 485 -1.32 12.06 -34.33
C PRO A 485 -0.87 12.39 -35.76
N LEU A 486 -0.44 13.63 -35.98
CA LEU A 486 0.21 14.03 -37.23
C LEU A 486 1.49 13.22 -37.43
N ALA A 487 1.77 12.86 -38.68
CA ALA A 487 3.08 12.35 -39.03
C ALA A 487 4.09 13.50 -38.90
N GLU A 488 5.10 13.35 -38.03
CA GLU A 488 6.18 14.32 -37.96
C GLU A 488 6.83 14.44 -39.34
N GLU A 489 7.01 15.67 -39.84
CA GLU A 489 7.84 15.90 -41.01
C GLU A 489 9.23 15.33 -40.70
N ALA A 490 9.62 14.29 -41.44
CA ALA A 490 10.97 13.77 -41.38
C ALA A 490 11.94 14.93 -41.70
N SER A 491 12.57 15.48 -40.67
CA SER A 491 13.56 16.56 -40.77
C SER A 491 14.82 16.12 -41.51
#